data_AF-A0A968J709-F1
#
_entry.id   AF-A0A968J709-F1
#
_cell.length_a   1.000
_cell.length_b   1.000
_cell.length_c   1.000
_cell.angle_alpha   90.00
_cell.angle_beta   90.00
_cell.angle_gamma   90.00
#
_symmetry.space_group_name_H-M   'P 1'
#
loop_
_entity.id
_entity.type
_entity.pdbx_description
1 polymer ?
#
loop_
_entity_poly.entity_id
_entity_poly.type
_entity_poly.pdbx_seq_one_letter_code
_entity_poly.pdbx_strand_id
1 'polypeptide(L)'
;MTPTRVLAVEQQINMVLRFYGTLQRHGLDQESLELFREGRFAVYKLTSDQDQRSVFGIAQDHRDMFLSGDAFNQKYVAGEWEMWLYTKAQAASTLMGNRS
;
A
#
# COMPACT_ATOMS: atom_id res chain seq x y z
N MET A 1 10.69 -4.85 -13.17
CA MET A 1 9.48 -4.00 -13.30
C MET A 1 9.91 -2.62 -13.80
N THR A 2 9.07 -1.89 -14.56
CA THR A 2 9.40 -0.51 -14.95
C THR A 2 9.14 0.47 -13.80
N PRO A 3 9.95 1.53 -13.64
CA PRO A 3 9.74 2.54 -12.60
C PRO A 3 8.33 3.16 -12.61
N THR A 4 7.78 3.40 -13.80
CA THR A 4 6.43 3.94 -13.98
C THR A 4 5.35 3.03 -13.37
N ARG A 5 5.52 1.71 -13.46
CA ARG A 5 4.55 0.76 -12.89
C ARG A 5 4.64 0.72 -11.36
N VAL A 6 5.84 0.77 -10.79
CA VAL A 6 6.05 0.85 -9.34
C VAL A 6 5.34 2.07 -8.78
N LEU A 7 5.62 3.25 -9.35
CA LEU A 7 5.01 4.51 -8.92
C LEU A 7 3.48 4.48 -9.02
N ALA A 8 2.92 3.89 -10.08
CA ALA A 8 1.47 3.76 -10.23
C ALA A 8 0.85 2.88 -9.12
N VAL A 9 1.51 1.78 -8.75
CA VAL A 9 1.06 0.90 -7.65
C VAL A 9 1.16 1.61 -6.30
N GLU A 10 2.28 2.30 -6.02
CA GLU A 10 2.46 3.07 -4.79
C GLU A 10 1.40 4.17 -4.63
N GLN A 11 1.07 4.87 -5.72
CA GLN A 11 0.00 5.87 -5.71
C GLN A 11 -1.37 5.25 -5.39
N GLN A 12 -1.68 4.09 -5.96
CA GLN A 12 -2.93 3.38 -5.66
C GLN A 12 -2.98 2.89 -4.21
N ILE A 13 -1.87 2.36 -3.67
CA ILE A 13 -1.77 1.98 -2.25
C ILE A 13 -2.04 3.18 -1.35
N ASN A 14 -1.39 4.33 -1.58
CA ASN A 14 -1.62 5.54 -0.80
C ASN A 14 -3.09 5.98 -0.86
N MET A 15 -3.72 5.87 -2.03
CA MET A 15 -5.12 6.24 -2.20
C MET A 15 -6.07 5.35 -1.38
N VAL A 16 -5.82 4.04 -1.39
CA VAL A 16 -6.58 3.07 -0.60
C VAL A 16 -6.36 3.32 0.89
N LEU A 17 -5.12 3.48 1.34
CA LEU A 17 -4.79 3.69 2.75
C LEU A 17 -5.34 5.01 3.29
N ARG A 18 -5.32 6.09 2.51
CA ARG A 18 -5.90 7.38 2.93
C ARG A 18 -7.39 7.30 3.24
N PHE A 19 -8.12 6.44 2.53
CA PHE A 19 -9.57 6.36 2.68
C PHE A 19 -10.02 5.21 3.58
N TYR A 20 -9.40 4.03 3.46
CA TYR A 20 -9.78 2.81 4.16
C TYR A 20 -8.78 2.37 5.23
N GLY A 21 -7.58 2.95 5.25
CA GLY A 21 -6.48 2.53 6.10
C GLY A 21 -6.68 2.92 7.57
N THR A 22 -6.05 2.13 8.43
CA THR A 22 -5.86 2.46 9.84
C THR A 22 -4.37 2.70 10.08
N LEU A 23 -4.05 3.79 10.78
CA LEU A 23 -2.70 4.14 11.18
C LEU A 23 -2.38 3.55 12.57
N GLN A 24 -1.31 2.79 12.66
CA GLN A 24 -0.74 2.28 13.91
C GLN A 24 0.67 2.85 14.07
N ARG A 25 1.01 3.33 15.27
CA ARG A 25 2.34 3.86 15.59
C ARG A 25 3.00 2.96 16.62
N HIS A 26 4.18 2.45 16.32
CA HIS A 26 4.95 1.64 17.24
C HIS A 26 5.99 2.52 17.95
N GLY A 27 5.76 2.79 19.23
CA GLY A 27 6.57 3.72 20.02
C GLY A 27 8.01 3.28 20.30
N LEU A 28 8.36 2.02 20.02
CA LEU A 28 9.71 1.48 20.22
C LEU A 28 10.57 1.57 18.96
N ASP A 29 9.96 1.35 17.79
CA ASP A 29 10.70 1.21 16.53
C ASP A 29 10.75 2.52 15.72
N GLN A 30 10.09 3.59 16.18
CA GLN A 30 9.95 4.86 15.45
C GLN A 30 9.42 4.63 14.02
N GLU A 31 8.45 3.72 13.91
CA GLU A 31 7.81 3.37 12.66
C GLU A 31 6.29 3.52 12.78
N SER A 32 5.70 3.94 11.68
CA SER A 32 4.26 4.00 11.50
C SER A 32 3.81 3.03 10.41
N LEU A 33 2.78 2.24 10.74
CA LEU A 33 2.16 1.28 9.84
C LEU A 33 0.76 1.76 9.48
N GLU A 34 0.55 2.06 8.21
CA GLU A 34 -0.80 2.20 7.64
C GLU A 34 -1.20 0.85 7.03
N LEU A 35 -2.39 0.35 7.38
CA LEU A 35 -2.86 -0.97 6.94
C LEU A 35 -4.35 -0.93 6.57
N PHE A 36 -4.69 -1.60 5.47
CA PHE A 36 -6.07 -1.96 5.13
C PHE A 36 -6.13 -3.43 4.72
N ARG A 37 -7.15 -4.14 5.19
CA ARG A 37 -7.41 -5.55 4.88
C ARG A 37 -8.84 -5.73 4.40
N GLU A 38 -9.03 -6.52 3.35
CA GLU A 38 -10.34 -6.92 2.87
C GLU A 38 -10.29 -8.32 2.27
N GLY A 39 -11.02 -9.26 2.90
CA GLY A 39 -10.99 -10.66 2.49
C GLY A 39 -9.56 -11.20 2.50
N ARG A 40 -9.12 -11.73 1.35
CA ARG A 40 -7.77 -12.27 1.16
C ARG A 40 -6.70 -11.25 0.83
N PHE A 41 -7.06 -9.98 0.65
CA PHE A 41 -6.15 -8.93 0.22
C PHE A 41 -5.79 -8.01 1.39
N ALA A 42 -4.55 -7.52 1.39
CA ALA A 42 -4.11 -6.46 2.28
C ALA A 42 -3.20 -5.50 1.54
N VAL A 43 -3.29 -4.22 1.86
CA VAL A 43 -2.30 -3.19 1.49
C VAL A 43 -1.71 -2.59 2.75
N TYR A 44 -0.42 -2.30 2.72
CA TYR A 44 0.24 -1.63 3.83
C TYR A 44 1.32 -0.68 3.36
N LYS A 45 1.62 0.28 4.23
CA LYS A 45 2.74 1.19 4.10
C LYS A 45 3.41 1.31 5.47
N LEU A 46 4.68 0.93 5.52
CA LEU A 46 5.53 1.13 6.69
C LEU A 46 6.38 2.36 6.45
N THR A 47 6.33 3.34 7.34
CA THR A 47 7.12 4.57 7.24
C THR A 47 8.03 4.69 8.45
N SER A 48 9.33 4.84 8.19
CA SER A 48 10.33 5.18 9.21
C SER A 48 10.18 6.64 9.58
N ASP A 49 9.99 6.94 10.87
CA ASP A 49 9.88 8.30 11.36
C ASP A 49 11.25 9.02 11.34
N GLN A 50 12.36 8.26 11.36
CA GLN A 50 13.73 8.79 11.38
C GLN A 50 14.15 9.47 10.07
N ASP A 51 13.84 8.83 8.94
CA ASP A 51 14.30 9.25 7.62
C ASP A 51 13.17 9.36 6.58
N GLN A 52 11.92 9.17 7.03
CA GLN A 52 10.71 9.30 6.23
C GLN A 52 10.66 8.36 5.01
N ARG A 53 11.51 7.32 4.98
CA ARG A 53 11.45 6.29 3.94
C ARG A 53 10.25 5.39 4.17
N SER A 54 9.56 5.06 3.08
CA SER A 54 8.38 4.20 3.10
C SER A 54 8.65 2.90 2.34
N VAL A 55 8.21 1.79 2.93
CA VAL A 55 8.03 0.50 2.25
C VAL A 55 6.54 0.33 1.95
N PHE A 56 6.22 0.01 0.71
CA PHE A 56 4.85 -0.26 0.26
C PHE A 56 4.67 -1.74 0.00
N GLY A 57 3.55 -2.30 0.44
CA GLY A 57 3.28 -3.72 0.28
C GLY A 57 1.84 -4.09 -0.02
N ILE A 58 1.69 -5.21 -0.73
CA ILE A 58 0.41 -5.84 -1.02
C ILE A 58 0.53 -7.33 -0.76
N ALA A 59 -0.39 -7.87 0.02
CA ALA A 59 -0.50 -9.29 0.26
C ALA A 59 -1.78 -9.86 -0.37
N GLN A 60 -1.68 -11.07 -0.90
CA GLN A 60 -2.78 -11.91 -1.35
C GLN A 60 -2.63 -13.28 -0.70
N ASP A 61 -3.68 -13.80 -0.08
CA ASP A 61 -3.69 -15.13 0.55
C ASP A 61 -2.53 -15.31 1.55
N HIS A 62 -2.30 -14.27 2.37
CA HIS A 62 -1.21 -14.18 3.37
C HIS A 62 0.22 -14.22 2.80
N ARG A 63 0.40 -13.98 1.50
CA ARG A 63 1.70 -13.90 0.85
C ARG A 63 1.91 -12.52 0.28
N ASP A 64 3.08 -11.92 0.51
CA ASP A 64 3.44 -10.67 -0.16
C ASP A 64 3.55 -10.90 -1.66
N MET A 65 2.81 -10.10 -2.42
CA MET A 65 2.79 -10.13 -3.88
C MET A 65 3.55 -8.94 -4.45
N PHE A 66 3.50 -7.80 -3.78
CA PHE A 66 4.21 -6.58 -4.15
C PHE A 66 4.95 -6.02 -2.94
N LEU A 67 6.20 -5.61 -3.14
CA LEU A 67 7.02 -4.86 -2.20
C LEU A 67 7.86 -3.83 -2.96
N SER A 68 7.81 -2.57 -2.53
CA SER A 68 8.67 -1.48 -3.03
C SER A 68 9.15 -0.58 -1.89
N GLY A 69 10.16 0.26 -2.16
CA GLY A 69 10.77 1.14 -1.15
C GLY A 69 11.98 0.52 -0.42
N ASP A 70 12.10 -0.81 -0.42
CA ASP A 70 13.30 -1.52 0.02
C ASP A 70 14.06 -2.08 -1.19
N ALA A 71 15.28 -1.59 -1.42
CA ALA A 71 16.13 -2.00 -2.55
C ALA A 71 16.54 -3.48 -2.49
N PHE A 72 16.59 -4.08 -1.30
CA PHE A 72 17.03 -5.46 -1.11
C PHE A 72 15.87 -6.46 -1.20
N ASN A 73 14.64 -6.03 -0.91
CA ASN A 73 13.47 -6.89 -0.83
C ASN A 73 12.34 -6.51 -1.82
N GLN A 74 12.68 -5.88 -2.95
CA GLN A 74 11.69 -5.58 -3.98
C GLN A 74 11.01 -6.85 -4.50
N LYS A 75 9.68 -6.83 -4.59
CA LYS A 75 8.90 -7.98 -5.01
C LYS A 75 7.77 -7.58 -5.94
N TYR A 76 7.54 -8.42 -6.94
CA TYR A 76 6.35 -8.34 -7.78
C TYR A 76 6.00 -9.71 -8.33
N VAL A 77 4.84 -10.19 -7.91
CA VAL A 77 4.24 -11.43 -8.36
C VAL A 77 2.88 -11.05 -8.91
N ALA A 78 2.66 -11.24 -10.21
CA ALA A 78 1.37 -10.96 -10.83
C ALA A 78 0.26 -11.76 -10.14
N GLY A 79 -0.93 -11.18 -10.05
CA GLY A 79 -2.05 -11.79 -9.35
C GLY A 79 -3.31 -10.95 -9.40
N GLU A 80 -4.36 -11.46 -8.77
CA GLU A 80 -5.68 -10.80 -8.76
C GLU A 80 -5.66 -9.48 -7.98
N TRP A 81 -4.65 -9.31 -7.11
CA TRP A 81 -4.43 -8.08 -6.37
C TRP A 81 -4.32 -6.83 -7.26
N GLU A 82 -3.83 -6.96 -8.50
CA GLU A 82 -3.65 -5.79 -9.39
C GLU A 82 -4.99 -5.16 -9.77
N MET A 83 -5.94 -5.99 -10.18
CA MET A 83 -7.29 -5.53 -10.52
C MET A 83 -8.04 -5.08 -9.27
N TRP A 84 -7.90 -5.82 -8.17
CA TRP A 84 -8.52 -5.45 -6.90
C TRP A 84 -8.02 -4.08 -6.40
N LEU A 85 -6.70 -3.85 -6.41
CA LEU A 85 -6.10 -2.60 -5.99
C LEU A 85 -6.60 -1.44 -6.86
N TYR A 86 -6.60 -1.62 -8.18
CA TYR A 86 -7.10 -0.62 -9.11
C TYR A 86 -8.56 -0.25 -8.80
N THR A 87 -9.45 -1.24 -8.64
CA THR A 87 -10.87 -0.99 -8.31
C THR A 87 -11.03 -0.26 -6.97
N LYS A 88 -10.23 -0.62 -5.95
CA LYS A 88 -10.27 0.05 -4.65
C LYS A 88 -9.77 1.49 -4.69
N ALA A 89 -8.68 1.73 -5.42
CA ALA A 89 -8.15 3.08 -5.61
C ALA A 89 -9.17 3.95 -6.36
N GLN A 90 -9.81 3.45 -7.42
CA GLN A 90 -10.87 4.19 -8.12
C GLN A 90 -12.04 4.55 -7.20
N ALA A 91 -12.54 3.60 -6.40
CA ALA A 91 -13.60 3.87 -5.44
C ALA A 91 -13.19 4.91 -4.39
N ALA A 92 -11.98 4.81 -3.84
CA ALA A 92 -11.43 5.80 -2.90
C ALA A 92 -11.35 7.20 -3.53
N SER A 93 -10.88 7.29 -4.77
CA SER A 93 -10.77 8.54 -5.52
C SER A 93 -12.13 9.25 -5.64
N THR A 94 -13.16 8.52 -6.10
CA THR A 94 -14.52 9.05 -6.24
C THR A 94 -15.08 9.52 -4.90
N LEU A 95 -14.88 8.73 -3.83
CA LEU A 95 -15.40 9.08 -2.50
C LEU A 95 -14.68 10.30 -1.89
N MET A 96 -13.41 10.52 -2.21
CA MET A 96 -12.68 11.72 -1.79
C MET A 96 -13.11 12.95 -2.59
N GLY A 97 -13.36 12.82 -3.90
CA GLY A 97 -13.84 13.92 -4.74
C GLY A 97 -15.21 14.45 -4.32
N ASN A 98 -16.08 13.58 -3.80
CA ASN A 98 -17.41 13.98 -3.31
C ASN A 98 -17.42 14.64 -1.91
N ARG A 99 -16.26 14.76 -1.26
CA ARG A 99 -16.10 15.41 0.06
C ARG A 99 -15.50 16.82 -0.02
N SER A 100 -15.19 17.29 -1.23
CA SER A 100 -14.62 18.62 -1.50
C SER A 100 -15.72 19.57 -1.95
#